data_AF-A0A931CSG1-F1
#
_entry.id   AF-A0A931CSG1-F1
#
_cell.length_a   1.000
_cell.length_b   1.000
_cell.length_c   1.000
_cell.angle_alpha   90.00
_cell.angle_beta   90.00
_cell.angle_gamma   90.00
#
_symmetry.space_group_name_H-M   'P 1'
#
loop_
_entity.id
_entity.type
_entity.pdbx_description
1 polymer ?
#
loop_
_entity_poly.entity_id
_entity_poly.type
_entity_poly.pdbx_seq_one_letter_code
_entity_poly.pdbx_strand_id
1 'polypeptide(L)'
;MQTAIKPQIFCGRNFSAEDLLMIQEVVNTCGGISRYELAHTICELLEWKRPGGGLKARECKDLLEILEEKKVLELPEKRKTGYIGSQKFKEETQEEVPYSGLTGSVEEFSPMDVQLIKTRKQRDLLSRYHYLGYATPFGARLQYLVHVTRPRREVVGCMQFSSPAWRMKSRDQWIGWDDDTRAAGLQ
;
A
#
# COMPACT_ATOMS: atom_id res chain seq x y z
N MET A 1 16.22 -26.49 23.49
CA MET A 1 16.94 -25.25 23.85
C MET A 1 16.07 -24.10 23.38
N GLN A 2 15.45 -23.34 24.29
CA GLN A 2 14.64 -22.18 23.93
C GLN A 2 15.56 -21.09 23.38
N THR A 3 15.44 -20.80 22.09
CA THR A 3 16.10 -19.65 21.47
C THR A 3 15.61 -18.41 22.22
N ALA A 4 16.52 -17.63 22.81
CA ALA A 4 16.14 -16.42 23.51
C ALA A 4 15.43 -15.46 22.55
N ILE A 5 14.11 -15.32 22.72
CA ILE A 5 13.27 -14.48 21.88
C ILE A 5 13.57 -13.02 22.25
N LYS A 6 14.29 -12.31 21.38
CA LYS A 6 14.63 -10.91 21.58
C LYS A 6 13.51 -10.01 21.03
N PRO A 7 13.21 -8.88 21.69
CA PRO A 7 12.29 -7.87 21.15
C PRO A 7 12.69 -7.45 19.74
N GLN A 8 11.71 -7.18 18.89
CA GLN A 8 11.93 -6.75 17.51
C GLN A 8 11.11 -5.51 17.19
N ILE A 9 11.72 -4.57 16.46
CA ILE A 9 11.01 -3.42 15.91
C ILE A 9 10.72 -3.72 14.44
N PHE A 10 9.44 -3.62 14.06
CA PHE A 10 9.01 -3.82 12.69
C PHE A 10 7.88 -2.87 12.32
N CYS A 11 8.01 -2.17 11.19
CA CYS A 11 7.06 -1.13 10.74
C CYS A 11 6.68 -0.13 11.86
N GLY A 12 7.68 0.32 12.63
CA GLY A 12 7.49 1.30 13.71
C GLY A 12 6.83 0.76 14.98
N ARG A 13 6.39 -0.51 15.00
CA ARG A 13 5.88 -1.17 16.21
C ARG A 13 6.99 -1.96 16.89
N ASN A 14 7.10 -1.82 18.22
CA ASN A 14 7.92 -2.69 19.05
C ASN A 14 7.14 -3.95 19.41
N PHE A 15 7.72 -5.11 19.12
CA PHE A 15 7.22 -6.42 19.51
C PHE A 15 8.04 -6.91 20.70
N SER A 16 7.40 -6.97 21.86
CA SER A 16 7.98 -7.48 23.09
C SER A 16 8.26 -8.99 23.00
N ALA A 17 9.00 -9.53 23.97
CA ALA A 17 9.17 -10.97 24.07
C ALA A 17 7.82 -11.70 24.29
N GLU A 18 6.89 -11.08 25.01
CA GLU A 18 5.53 -11.59 25.24
C GLU A 18 4.72 -11.64 23.94
N ASP A 19 4.78 -10.58 23.12
CA ASP A 19 4.13 -10.56 21.81
C ASP A 19 4.66 -11.69 20.92
N LEU A 20 5.97 -11.91 20.93
CA LEU A 20 6.62 -12.94 20.11
C LEU A 20 6.33 -14.36 20.62
N LEU A 21 6.20 -14.55 21.93
CA LEU A 21 5.75 -15.82 22.51
C LEU A 21 4.30 -16.11 22.14
N MET A 22 3.41 -15.12 22.21
CA MET A 22 2.02 -15.27 21.80
C MET A 22 1.91 -15.58 20.30
N ILE A 23 2.68 -14.89 19.45
CA ILE A 23 2.78 -15.20 18.01
C ILE A 23 3.18 -16.67 17.80
N GLN A 24 4.20 -17.13 18.52
CA GLN A 24 4.67 -18.51 18.42
C GLN A 24 3.61 -19.52 18.86
N GLU A 25 2.90 -19.23 19.95
CA GLU A 25 1.77 -20.04 20.42
C GLU A 25 0.69 -20.15 19.35
N VAL A 26 0.24 -19.02 18.79
CA VAL A 26 -0.78 -19.00 17.72
C VAL A 26 -0.34 -19.81 16.50
N VAL A 27 0.90 -19.66 16.06
CA VAL A 27 1.43 -20.41 14.91
C VAL A 27 1.44 -21.92 15.20
N ASN A 28 1.83 -22.33 16.40
CA ASN A 28 1.87 -23.73 16.80
C ASN A 28 0.46 -24.34 16.96
N THR A 29 -0.50 -23.57 17.47
CA THR A 29 -1.89 -24.02 17.68
C THR A 29 -2.67 -24.06 16.37
N CYS A 30 -2.37 -23.16 15.43
CA CYS A 30 -3.15 -22.96 14.21
C CYS A 30 -2.44 -23.46 12.92
N GLY A 31 -1.78 -24.62 12.95
CA GLY A 31 -1.03 -25.16 11.81
C GLY A 31 -1.87 -25.51 10.56
N GLY A 32 -3.20 -25.55 10.65
CA GLY A 32 -4.10 -25.94 9.55
C GLY A 32 -4.54 -24.80 8.62
N ILE A 33 -4.32 -23.55 9.02
CA ILE A 33 -4.78 -22.36 8.28
C ILE A 33 -3.64 -21.75 7.43
N SER A 34 -4.00 -20.88 6.49
CA SER A 34 -3.02 -20.23 5.62
C SER A 34 -2.16 -19.24 6.40
N ARG A 35 -0.94 -18.96 5.90
CA ARG A 35 -0.06 -17.91 6.46
C ARG A 35 -0.73 -16.53 6.50
N TYR A 36 -1.69 -16.27 5.60
CA TYR A 36 -2.43 -15.01 5.58
C TYR A 36 -3.51 -14.97 6.68
N GLU A 37 -4.23 -16.07 6.91
CA GLU A 37 -5.17 -16.18 8.03
C GLU A 37 -4.45 -16.11 9.38
N LEU A 38 -3.28 -16.74 9.53
CA LEU A 38 -2.44 -16.58 10.72
C LEU A 38 -2.13 -15.11 11.00
N ALA A 39 -1.72 -14.37 9.95
CA ALA A 39 -1.41 -12.96 10.08
C ALA A 39 -2.65 -12.12 10.46
N HIS A 40 -3.84 -12.48 9.99
CA HIS A 40 -5.09 -11.86 10.43
C HIS A 40 -5.36 -12.11 11.92
N THR A 41 -5.33 -13.36 12.36
CA THR A 41 -5.55 -13.73 13.77
C THR A 41 -4.56 -13.01 14.69
N ILE A 42 -3.28 -12.98 14.31
CA ILE A 42 -2.24 -12.29 15.10
C ILE A 42 -2.48 -10.78 15.12
N CYS A 43 -2.83 -10.17 13.99
CA CYS A 43 -3.18 -8.74 13.97
C CYS A 43 -4.39 -8.42 14.85
N GLU A 44 -5.38 -9.32 14.95
CA GLU A 44 -6.52 -9.14 15.85
C GLU A 44 -6.08 -9.21 17.31
N LEU A 45 -5.35 -10.25 17.70
CA LEU A 45 -4.87 -10.44 19.09
C LEU A 45 -3.95 -9.32 19.56
N LEU A 46 -3.11 -8.79 18.66
CA LEU A 46 -2.20 -7.68 18.95
C LEU A 46 -2.84 -6.30 18.79
N GLU A 47 -4.12 -6.21 18.40
CA GLU A 47 -4.78 -4.97 18.01
C GLU A 47 -3.94 -4.17 16.98
N TRP A 48 -3.26 -4.88 16.07
CA TRP A 48 -2.39 -4.28 15.08
C TRP A 48 -3.17 -3.81 13.85
N LYS A 49 -3.79 -2.65 14.01
CA LYS A 49 -4.70 -2.03 13.05
C LYS A 49 -4.14 -0.74 12.46
N ARG A 50 -4.64 -0.35 11.29
CA ARG A 50 -4.45 0.97 10.68
C ARG A 50 -5.39 1.97 11.37
N PRO A 51 -5.16 3.30 11.24
CA PRO A 51 -6.08 4.32 11.76
C PRO A 51 -7.54 4.16 11.29
N GLY A 52 -7.75 3.59 10.09
CA GLY A 52 -9.08 3.25 9.57
C GLY A 52 -9.66 1.92 10.03
N GLY A 53 -9.08 1.26 11.05
CA GLY A 53 -9.58 0.00 11.64
C GLY A 53 -9.16 -1.29 10.91
N GLY A 54 -8.69 -1.20 9.66
CA GLY A 54 -8.23 -2.38 8.91
C GLY A 54 -6.96 -3.01 9.50
N LEU A 55 -6.91 -4.34 9.56
CA LEU A 55 -5.76 -5.10 10.09
C LEU A 55 -4.52 -4.95 9.20
N LYS A 56 -3.34 -4.94 9.82
CA LYS A 56 -2.02 -4.93 9.15
C LYS A 56 -1.54 -6.33 8.77
N ALA A 57 -2.45 -7.18 8.26
CA ALA A 57 -2.17 -8.60 8.00
C ALA A 57 -1.05 -8.82 6.96
N ARG A 58 -0.87 -7.90 6.01
CA ARG A 58 0.24 -8.00 5.05
C ARG A 58 1.59 -7.77 5.73
N GLU A 59 1.70 -6.68 6.49
CA GLU A 59 2.89 -6.36 7.29
C GLU A 59 3.16 -7.45 8.34
N CYS A 60 2.13 -8.01 8.96
CA CYS A 60 2.27 -9.12 9.89
C CYS A 60 2.77 -10.39 9.20
N LYS A 61 2.28 -10.72 8.01
CA LYS A 61 2.83 -11.83 7.23
C LYS A 61 4.32 -11.62 6.94
N ASP A 62 4.74 -10.41 6.58
CA ASP A 62 6.16 -10.10 6.34
C ASP A 62 6.99 -10.25 7.62
N LEU A 63 6.47 -9.81 8.78
CA LEU A 63 7.10 -10.07 10.09
C LEU A 63 7.24 -11.56 10.36
N LEU A 64 6.20 -12.36 10.12
CA LEU A 64 6.22 -13.81 10.33
C LEU A 64 7.28 -14.49 9.46
N GLU A 65 7.43 -14.08 8.19
CA GLU A 65 8.47 -14.60 7.30
C GLU A 65 9.88 -14.26 7.83
N ILE A 66 10.09 -13.04 8.36
CA ILE A 66 11.35 -12.66 9.00
C ILE A 66 11.62 -13.49 10.27
N LEU A 67 10.59 -13.81 11.05
CA LEU A 67 10.72 -14.65 12.25
C LEU A 67 11.03 -16.11 11.90
N GLU A 68 10.47 -16.63 10.81
CA GLU A 68 10.80 -17.94 10.25
C GLU A 68 12.26 -17.98 9.77
N GLU A 69 12.71 -16.97 9.02
CA GLU A 69 14.11 -16.85 8.57
C GLU A 69 15.11 -16.81 9.74
N LYS A 70 14.73 -16.15 10.84
CA LYS A 70 15.50 -16.10 12.08
C LYS A 70 15.40 -17.37 12.93
N LYS A 71 14.66 -18.40 12.47
CA LYS A 71 14.40 -19.66 13.19
C LYS A 71 13.76 -19.45 14.57
N VAL A 72 12.98 -18.37 14.72
CA VAL A 72 12.23 -18.09 15.95
C VAL A 72 10.95 -18.93 15.98
N LEU A 73 10.34 -19.17 14.83
CA LEU A 73 9.13 -19.98 14.64
C LEU A 73 9.21 -20.77 13.33
N GLU A 74 8.33 -21.73 13.14
CA GLU A 74 8.18 -22.49 11.90
C GLU A 74 6.77 -22.25 11.34
N LEU A 75 6.66 -21.71 10.12
CA LEU A 75 5.35 -21.44 9.53
C LEU A 75 4.85 -22.65 8.74
N PRO A 76 3.53 -22.81 8.58
CA PRO A 76 2.96 -23.81 7.69
C PRO A 76 3.57 -23.74 6.29
N GLU A 77 3.71 -24.89 5.62
CA GLU A 77 4.29 -24.95 4.28
C GLU A 77 3.58 -23.98 3.31
N LYS A 78 4.36 -23.32 2.45
CA LYS A 78 3.82 -22.43 1.43
C LYS A 78 3.00 -23.26 0.44
N ARG A 79 1.68 -23.11 0.49
CA ARG A 79 0.79 -23.65 -0.56
C ARG A 79 1.17 -22.98 -1.89
N LYS A 80 1.42 -23.79 -2.93
CA LYS A 80 1.67 -23.30 -4.30
C LYS A 80 0.38 -22.73 -4.88
N THR A 81 0.03 -21.51 -4.49
CA THR A 81 -1.02 -20.74 -5.17
C THR A 81 -0.41 -20.21 -6.46
N GLY A 82 -1.06 -20.45 -7.61
CA GLY A 82 -0.62 -19.88 -8.88
C GLY A 82 -0.42 -18.37 -8.73
N TYR A 83 0.79 -17.88 -9.04
CA TYR A 83 1.08 -16.45 -9.03
C TYR A 83 0.20 -15.79 -10.09
N ILE A 84 -0.91 -15.20 -9.67
CA ILE A 84 -1.60 -14.19 -10.47
C ILE A 84 -0.77 -12.93 -10.27
N GLY A 85 0.22 -12.73 -11.14
CA GLY A 85 1.05 -11.52 -11.10
C GLY A 85 0.20 -10.26 -11.14
N SER A 86 0.78 -9.12 -10.78
CA SER A 86 0.06 -7.84 -10.85
C SER A 86 -0.59 -7.76 -12.22
N GLN A 87 -1.92 -7.87 -12.27
CA GLN A 87 -2.64 -7.70 -13.51
C GLN A 87 -2.42 -6.24 -13.88
N LYS A 88 -1.46 -6.00 -14.76
CA LYS A 88 -1.44 -4.76 -15.51
C LYS A 88 -2.79 -4.74 -16.18
N PHE A 89 -3.59 -3.72 -15.88
CA PHE A 89 -4.83 -3.50 -16.59
C PHE A 89 -4.43 -3.29 -18.06
N LYS A 90 -4.57 -4.35 -18.84
CA LYS A 90 -4.31 -4.32 -20.27
C LYS A 90 -5.69 -4.29 -20.89
N GLU A 91 -6.27 -3.10 -20.99
CA GLU A 91 -7.45 -2.95 -21.83
C GLU A 91 -7.02 -2.94 -23.29
N GLU A 92 -7.74 -3.72 -24.08
CA GLU A 92 -7.66 -3.79 -25.53
C GLU A 92 -7.80 -2.39 -26.11
N THR A 93 -6.91 -2.09 -27.04
CA THR A 93 -6.85 -0.87 -27.81
C THR A 93 -8.17 -0.66 -28.55
N GLN A 94 -9.10 0.08 -27.97
CA GLN A 94 -10.24 0.61 -28.69
C GLN A 94 -10.37 2.12 -28.48
N GLU A 95 -10.32 2.76 -29.65
CA GLU A 95 -10.51 4.15 -30.03
C GLU A 95 -9.44 5.14 -29.53
N GLU A 96 -8.75 5.72 -30.52
CA GLU A 96 -7.98 6.97 -30.42
C GLU A 96 -8.91 8.07 -29.91
N VAL A 97 -9.08 8.15 -28.60
CA VAL A 97 -9.72 9.31 -27.99
C VAL A 97 -8.71 10.45 -28.13
N PRO A 98 -8.99 11.48 -28.94
CA PRO A 98 -8.04 12.55 -29.16
C PRO A 98 -7.71 13.20 -27.83
N TYR A 99 -6.43 13.56 -27.66
CA TYR A 99 -6.04 14.52 -26.63
C TYR A 99 -6.96 15.75 -26.72
N SER A 100 -7.28 16.35 -25.57
CA SER A 100 -8.11 17.55 -25.55
C SER A 100 -7.57 18.57 -26.56
N GLY A 101 -8.43 19.03 -27.47
CA GLY A 101 -8.08 20.04 -28.48
C GLY A 101 -7.96 21.45 -27.89
N LEU A 102 -7.97 21.58 -26.57
CA LEU A 102 -7.81 22.86 -25.88
C LEU A 102 -6.35 23.33 -26.01
N THR A 103 -6.19 24.53 -26.56
CA THR A 103 -4.91 25.22 -26.66
C THR A 103 -5.07 26.64 -26.12
N GLY A 104 -4.06 27.14 -25.42
CA GLY A 104 -4.14 28.43 -24.74
C GLY A 104 -3.27 28.48 -23.50
N SER A 105 -3.30 29.62 -22.80
CA SER A 105 -2.64 29.77 -21.50
C SER A 105 -3.42 29.05 -20.39
N VAL A 106 -2.76 28.68 -19.29
CA VAL A 106 -3.41 27.98 -18.16
C VAL A 106 -4.46 28.88 -17.50
N GLU A 107 -4.20 30.19 -17.51
CA GLU A 107 -5.03 31.25 -16.97
C GLU A 107 -6.41 31.33 -17.66
N GLU A 108 -6.46 31.07 -18.98
CA GLU A 108 -7.71 31.03 -19.75
C GLU A 108 -8.67 29.93 -19.28
N PHE A 109 -8.13 28.86 -18.71
CA PHE A 109 -8.88 27.71 -18.22
C PHE A 109 -9.13 27.73 -16.71
N SER A 110 -8.70 28.80 -16.03
CA SER A 110 -8.91 29.00 -14.60
C SER A 110 -10.36 29.43 -14.29
N PRO A 111 -10.95 28.98 -13.17
CA PRO A 111 -10.42 28.02 -12.21
C PRO A 111 -10.58 26.57 -12.67
N MET A 112 -9.58 25.74 -12.33
CA MET A 112 -9.64 24.29 -12.51
C MET A 112 -10.26 23.62 -11.28
N ASP A 113 -11.03 22.56 -11.53
CA ASP A 113 -11.70 21.76 -10.50
C ASP A 113 -10.95 20.43 -10.29
N VAL A 114 -10.70 20.08 -9.03
CA VAL A 114 -9.99 18.85 -8.65
C VAL A 114 -10.97 17.91 -7.97
N GLN A 115 -11.33 16.83 -8.67
CA GLN A 115 -12.33 15.88 -8.22
C GLN A 115 -11.70 14.56 -7.77
N LEU A 116 -12.01 14.12 -6.54
CA LEU A 116 -11.63 12.79 -6.06
C LEU A 116 -12.32 11.70 -6.89
N ILE A 117 -11.54 10.71 -7.34
CA ILE A 117 -12.03 9.56 -8.10
C ILE A 117 -12.80 8.62 -7.18
N LYS A 118 -14.03 8.30 -7.58
CA LYS A 118 -14.92 7.38 -6.84
C LYS A 118 -15.32 6.16 -7.67
N THR A 119 -15.34 6.27 -9.00
CA THR A 119 -15.86 5.22 -9.89
C THR A 119 -14.77 4.46 -10.63
N ARG A 120 -15.06 3.23 -11.06
CA ARG A 120 -14.14 2.42 -11.89
C ARG A 120 -13.84 3.11 -13.23
N LYS A 121 -14.86 3.71 -13.88
CA LYS A 121 -14.72 4.41 -15.17
C LYS A 121 -13.76 5.61 -15.08
N GLN A 122 -13.79 6.37 -13.98
CA GLN A 122 -12.84 7.47 -13.76
C GLN A 122 -11.40 6.96 -13.56
N ARG A 123 -11.25 5.81 -12.91
CA ARG A 123 -9.94 5.18 -12.66
C ARG A 123 -9.32 4.67 -13.95
N ASP A 124 -10.13 4.28 -14.93
CA ASP A 124 -9.67 3.84 -16.22
C ASP A 124 -8.92 4.94 -17.00
N LEU A 125 -9.34 6.20 -16.87
CA LEU A 125 -8.59 7.34 -17.44
C LEU A 125 -7.16 7.42 -16.90
N LEU A 126 -6.94 7.24 -15.60
CA LEU A 126 -5.58 7.13 -15.06
C LEU A 126 -4.87 5.92 -15.64
N SER A 127 -5.58 4.80 -15.79
CA SER A 127 -5.00 3.58 -16.31
C SER A 127 -4.42 3.75 -17.71
N ARG A 128 -5.18 4.45 -18.55
CA ARG A 128 -4.90 4.69 -19.96
C ARG A 128 -3.80 5.75 -20.20
N TYR A 129 -3.79 6.83 -19.41
CA TYR A 129 -2.89 7.98 -19.65
C TYR A 129 -1.67 8.07 -18.72
N HIS A 130 -1.53 7.17 -17.74
CA HIS A 130 -0.35 7.18 -16.87
C HIS A 130 0.91 6.78 -17.64
N TYR A 131 1.87 7.71 -17.72
CA TYR A 131 3.10 7.58 -18.54
C TYR A 131 3.98 6.36 -18.23
N LEU A 132 3.91 5.78 -17.03
CA LEU A 132 4.63 4.54 -16.66
C LEU A 132 3.82 3.26 -16.89
N GLY A 133 2.62 3.36 -17.47
CA GLY A 133 1.60 2.34 -17.41
C GLY A 133 1.02 2.23 -16.00
N TYR A 134 -0.23 1.80 -15.91
CA TYR A 134 -0.90 1.71 -14.62
C TYR A 134 -0.64 0.36 -13.96
N ALA A 135 0.26 0.40 -12.98
CA ALA A 135 0.46 -0.66 -12.01
C ALA A 135 -0.29 -0.32 -10.72
N THR A 136 -0.77 -1.34 -9.99
CA THR A 136 -1.38 -1.16 -8.68
C THR A 136 -0.42 -0.39 -7.76
N PRO A 137 -0.78 0.83 -7.29
CA PRO A 137 0.08 1.64 -6.43
C PRO A 137 0.32 0.93 -5.10
N PHE A 138 1.47 1.18 -4.50
CA PHE A 138 1.78 0.67 -3.17
C PHE A 138 0.94 1.37 -2.10
N GLY A 139 0.31 0.59 -1.23
CA GLY A 139 -0.43 1.06 -0.06
C GLY A 139 -1.74 1.80 -0.37
N ALA A 140 -2.18 2.63 0.58
CA ALA A 140 -3.32 3.52 0.42
C ALA A 140 -3.05 4.55 -0.68
N ARG A 141 -4.09 4.94 -1.41
CA ARG A 141 -3.98 5.86 -2.54
C ARG A 141 -5.15 6.83 -2.62
N LEU A 142 -4.85 8.04 -3.08
CA LEU A 142 -5.82 9.05 -3.50
C LEU A 142 -5.59 9.33 -4.98
N GLN A 143 -6.67 9.39 -5.73
CA GLN A 143 -6.63 9.62 -7.17
C GLN A 143 -7.60 10.76 -7.48
N TYR A 144 -7.15 11.72 -8.28
CA TYR A 144 -7.91 12.90 -8.64
C TYR A 144 -7.95 13.07 -10.16
N LEU A 145 -9.06 13.58 -10.66
CA LEU A 145 -9.18 14.12 -12.00
C LEU A 145 -9.14 15.65 -11.91
N VAL A 146 -8.39 16.27 -12.81
CA VAL A 146 -8.33 17.72 -12.97
C VAL A 146 -9.23 18.08 -14.15
N HIS A 147 -10.20 18.95 -13.89
CA HIS A 147 -11.14 19.45 -14.87
C HIS A 147 -10.91 20.92 -15.14
N VAL A 148 -10.91 21.30 -16.42
CA VAL A 148 -11.24 22.68 -16.79
C VAL A 148 -12.74 22.84 -16.81
N THR A 149 -13.24 24.04 -16.50
CA THR A 149 -14.68 24.34 -16.54
C THR A 149 -15.06 25.18 -17.77
N ARG A 150 -14.08 25.81 -18.41
CA ARG A 150 -14.22 26.67 -19.57
C ARG A 150 -13.31 26.16 -20.69
N PRO A 151 -13.71 26.26 -21.97
CA PRO A 151 -15.06 26.63 -22.45
C PRO A 151 -16.13 25.58 -22.11
N ARG A 152 -15.74 24.36 -21.75
CA ARG A 152 -16.62 23.26 -21.33
C ARG A 152 -15.95 22.46 -20.22
N ARG A 153 -16.75 21.70 -19.46
CA ARG A 153 -16.18 20.76 -18.48
C ARG A 153 -15.45 19.62 -19.20
N GLU A 154 -14.16 19.50 -18.97
CA GLU A 154 -13.33 18.48 -19.61
C GLU A 154 -12.20 18.04 -18.68
N VAL A 155 -11.87 16.74 -18.69
CA VAL A 155 -10.72 16.22 -17.96
C VAL A 155 -9.47 16.56 -18.75
N VAL A 156 -8.55 17.31 -18.13
CA VAL A 156 -7.28 17.71 -18.73
C VAL A 156 -6.07 17.09 -18.03
N GLY A 157 -6.29 16.46 -16.88
CA GLY A 157 -5.21 15.87 -16.12
C GLY A 157 -5.69 14.87 -15.06
N CYS A 158 -4.74 14.11 -14.54
CA CYS A 158 -4.94 13.23 -13.42
C CYS A 158 -3.77 13.33 -12.45
N MET A 159 -4.06 13.18 -11.16
CA MET A 159 -3.06 13.15 -10.10
C MET A 159 -3.27 11.92 -9.24
N GLN A 160 -2.18 11.27 -8.84
CA GLN A 160 -2.23 10.14 -7.93
C GLN A 160 -1.24 10.37 -6.80
N PHE A 161 -1.73 10.21 -5.58
CA PHE A 161 -0.94 10.13 -4.36
C PHE A 161 -1.03 8.70 -3.83
N SER A 162 0.10 8.12 -3.46
CA SER A 162 0.15 6.82 -2.80
C SER A 162 0.80 6.96 -1.43
N SER A 163 0.73 5.90 -0.64
CA SER A 163 1.43 5.85 0.64
C SER A 163 2.92 6.10 0.41
N PRO A 164 3.55 6.92 1.26
CA PRO A 164 4.97 7.17 1.14
C PRO A 164 5.74 5.87 1.37
N ALA A 165 6.87 5.70 0.67
CA ALA A 165 7.80 4.63 0.99
C ALA A 165 8.26 4.75 2.45
N TRP A 166 8.40 3.63 3.16
CA TRP A 166 8.83 3.64 4.56
C TRP A 166 10.15 4.40 4.72
N ARG A 167 11.16 4.09 3.90
CA ARG A 167 12.44 4.82 3.84
C ARG A 167 12.59 5.55 2.52
N MET A 168 12.88 6.85 2.59
CA MET A 168 13.17 7.66 1.41
C MET A 168 14.18 8.75 1.77
N LYS A 169 15.46 8.53 1.41
CA LYS A 169 16.58 9.40 1.80
C LYS A 169 16.34 10.88 1.46
N SER A 170 15.89 11.18 0.24
CA SER A 170 15.65 12.56 -0.19
C SER A 170 14.58 13.26 0.63
N ARG A 171 13.49 12.57 1.01
CA ARG A 171 12.48 13.12 1.93
C ARG A 171 13.11 13.33 3.28
N ASP A 172 13.67 12.27 3.87
CA ASP A 172 14.19 12.30 5.23
C ASP A 172 15.21 13.43 5.41
N GLN A 173 16.07 13.68 4.41
CA GLN A 173 16.99 14.82 4.39
C GLN A 173 16.29 16.18 4.24
N TRP A 174 15.26 16.29 3.40
CA TRP A 174 14.57 17.55 3.12
C TRP A 174 13.71 18.03 4.30
N ILE A 175 12.99 17.12 4.98
CA ILE A 175 12.18 17.45 6.16
C ILE A 175 12.92 17.26 7.49
N GLY A 176 14.19 16.84 7.45
CA GLY A 176 15.01 16.61 8.63
C GLY A 176 14.54 15.45 9.51
N TRP A 177 13.94 14.42 8.93
CA TRP A 177 13.51 13.23 9.68
C TRP A 177 14.67 12.28 9.93
N ASP A 178 14.84 11.89 11.18
CA ASP A 178 15.63 10.74 11.60
C ASP A 178 14.79 9.45 11.63
N ASP A 179 15.40 8.35 12.06
CA ASP A 179 14.76 7.05 12.11
C ASP A 179 13.56 7.02 13.08
N ASP A 180 13.63 7.74 14.19
CA ASP A 180 12.61 7.80 15.23
C ASP A 180 11.41 8.65 14.79
N THR A 181 11.67 9.85 14.23
CA THR A 181 10.62 10.73 13.69
C THR A 181 9.86 10.05 12.57
N ARG A 182 10.56 9.30 11.72
CA ARG A 182 9.95 8.54 10.64
C ARG A 182 9.08 7.40 11.14
N ALA A 183 9.51 6.68 12.18
CA ALA A 183 8.71 5.62 12.80
C ALA A 183 7.43 6.18 13.46
N ALA A 184 7.48 7.39 14.01
CA ALA A 184 6.30 8.07 14.56
C ALA A 184 5.36 8.60 13.47
N GLY A 185 5.92 9.16 12.39
CA GLY A 185 5.15 9.82 11.32
C GLY A 185 4.63 8.89 10.22
N LEU A 186 5.22 7.73 10.02
CA LEU A 186 4.78 6.69 9.09
C LEU A 186 4.36 5.48 9.90
N GLN A 187 3.09 5.07 9.79
CA GLN A 187 2.55 3.90 10.49
C GLN A 187 2.09 2.81 9.53
#